data_AF-A0A6P6G4L7-F1
#
_entry.id   AF-A0A6P6G4L7-F1
#
_cell.length_a   1.000
_cell.length_b   1.000
_cell.length_c   1.000
_cell.angle_alpha   90.00
_cell.angle_beta   90.00
_cell.angle_gamma   90.00
#
_symmetry.space_group_name_H-M   'P 1'
#
loop_
_entity.id
_entity.type
_entity.pdbx_description
1 polymer ?
#
loop_
_entity_poly.entity_id
_entity_poly.type
_entity_poly.pdbx_seq_one_letter_code
_entity_poly.pdbx_strand_id
1 'polypeptide(L)'
;MNHSGLYTTAHLSPLSLTYFARCLANGNYTMKLHFSEIVFRDNISYYSVGRRMFDVYIQGKLELKDFNIEKEADGVDKEVIVMRKAVVNDKTLEIRFQWTGKGTTNDPRRGTYGSIISAISVESDFKPPTESKGKIYIAVGIVLLLLFKVS
;
A
#
# COMPACT_ATOMS: atom_id res chain seq x y z
N MET A 1 -11.03 7.23 17.68
CA MET A 1 -10.02 6.95 16.63
C MET A 1 -8.72 7.65 17.01
N ASN A 2 -7.71 6.91 17.49
CA ASN A 2 -6.46 7.51 18.02
C ASN A 2 -5.20 7.17 17.18
N HIS A 3 -5.38 6.96 15.87
CA HIS A 3 -4.30 6.80 14.87
C HIS A 3 -4.46 7.83 13.73
N SER A 4 -4.84 9.07 14.07
CA SER A 4 -5.60 9.99 13.19
C SER A 4 -4.89 10.52 11.93
N GLY A 5 -3.58 10.34 11.79
CA GLY A 5 -2.84 10.88 10.65
C GLY A 5 -2.70 9.94 9.44
N LEU A 6 -2.63 8.62 9.65
CA LEU A 6 -2.25 7.69 8.57
C LEU A 6 -3.40 7.37 7.63
N TYR A 7 -4.63 7.31 8.14
CA TYR A 7 -5.81 6.92 7.37
C TYR A 7 -6.68 8.10 6.93
N THR A 8 -6.11 9.32 6.98
CA THR A 8 -6.75 10.54 6.49
C THR A 8 -6.14 11.03 5.17
N THR A 9 -5.00 10.46 4.77
CA THR A 9 -4.30 10.74 3.51
C THR A 9 -3.95 9.44 2.80
N ALA A 10 -3.95 9.46 1.47
CA ALA A 10 -3.57 8.30 0.68
C ALA A 10 -3.12 8.70 -0.73
N HIS A 11 -2.27 7.87 -1.32
CA HIS A 11 -1.86 8.03 -2.72
C HIS A 11 -2.86 7.37 -3.64
N LEU A 12 -3.44 8.17 -4.54
CA LEU A 12 -4.42 7.75 -5.50
C LEU A 12 -3.82 7.77 -6.91
N SER A 13 -3.98 6.68 -7.65
CA SER A 13 -3.63 6.61 -9.07
C SER A 13 -4.80 6.02 -9.88
N PRO A 14 -5.28 6.68 -10.94
CA PRO A 14 -6.40 6.18 -11.74
C PRO A 14 -6.12 4.85 -12.43
N LEU A 15 -4.87 4.57 -12.83
CA LEU A 15 -4.54 3.43 -13.67
C LEU A 15 -3.62 2.43 -12.98
N SER A 16 -2.46 2.89 -12.52
CA SER A 16 -1.48 2.02 -11.87
C SER A 16 -0.54 2.84 -10.99
N LEU A 17 -0.09 2.25 -9.90
CA LEU A 17 0.92 2.79 -9.00
C LEU A 17 1.87 1.67 -8.60
N THR A 18 3.18 1.87 -8.77
CA THR A 18 4.19 0.87 -8.43
C THR A 18 5.20 1.46 -7.47
N TYR A 19 5.45 0.74 -6.38
CA TYR A 19 6.51 1.03 -5.41
C TYR A 19 7.64 0.03 -5.56
N PHE A 20 8.87 0.55 -5.50
CA PHE A 20 10.09 -0.25 -5.48
C PHE A 20 10.87 0.05 -4.19
N ALA A 21 10.98 -0.95 -3.31
CA ALA A 21 11.93 -0.89 -2.22
C ALA A 21 13.25 -1.53 -2.71
N ARG A 22 14.28 -0.71 -2.86
CA ARG A 22 15.59 -1.11 -3.39
C ARG A 22 16.61 -1.26 -2.27
N CYS A 23 17.78 -1.82 -2.60
CA CYS A 23 18.88 -2.02 -1.67
C CYS A 23 18.53 -2.95 -0.50
N LEU A 24 17.56 -3.85 -0.70
CA LEU A 24 17.20 -4.86 0.28
C LEU A 24 18.22 -6.01 0.26
N ALA A 25 18.39 -6.69 1.39
CA ALA A 25 19.08 -7.98 1.40
C ALA A 25 18.18 -9.05 0.78
N ASN A 26 18.77 -10.07 0.15
CA ASN A 26 17.97 -11.17 -0.38
C ASN A 26 17.41 -12.01 0.77
N GLY A 27 16.12 -12.35 0.69
CA GLY A 27 15.44 -13.13 1.71
C GLY A 27 13.94 -12.89 1.77
N ASN A 28 13.33 -13.42 2.83
CA ASN A 28 11.89 -13.31 3.06
C ASN A 28 11.56 -11.99 3.78
N TYR A 29 10.51 -11.33 3.29
CA TYR A 29 9.98 -10.11 3.87
C TYR A 29 8.49 -10.26 4.15
N THR A 30 8.04 -9.65 5.24
CA THR A 30 6.63 -9.46 5.56
C THR A 30 6.26 -8.00 5.30
N MET A 31 5.28 -7.77 4.44
CA MET A 31 4.72 -6.44 4.19
C MET A 31 3.35 -6.28 4.83
N LYS A 32 3.09 -5.07 5.33
CA LYS A 32 1.77 -4.62 5.78
C LYS A 32 1.32 -3.50 4.84
N LEU A 33 0.23 -3.74 4.11
CA LEU A 33 -0.39 -2.77 3.23
C LEU A 33 -1.58 -2.14 3.96
N HIS A 34 -1.52 -0.82 4.18
CA HIS A 34 -2.51 -0.07 4.92
C HIS A 34 -3.45 0.65 3.95
N PHE A 35 -4.75 0.38 4.07
CA PHE A 35 -5.79 0.97 3.26
C PHE A 35 -6.84 1.65 4.12
N SER A 36 -7.49 2.65 3.54
CA SER A 36 -8.74 3.24 4.02
C SER A 36 -9.45 3.84 2.81
N GLU A 37 -10.75 3.57 2.66
CA GLU A 37 -11.55 4.26 1.63
C GLU A 37 -11.97 5.62 2.19
N ILE A 38 -11.27 6.66 1.73
CA ILE A 38 -11.45 8.04 2.16
C ILE A 38 -12.04 8.95 1.07
N VAL A 39 -12.31 8.41 -0.12
CA VAL A 39 -12.84 9.16 -1.26
C VAL A 39 -14.33 8.86 -1.40
N PHE A 40 -14.69 7.60 -1.63
CA PHE A 40 -16.08 7.16 -1.72
C PHE A 40 -16.65 7.06 -0.31
N ARG A 41 -17.41 8.09 0.11
CA ARG A 41 -18.01 8.18 1.45
C ARG A 41 -19.53 8.19 1.39
N ASP A 42 -20.16 7.59 2.39
CA ASP A 42 -21.60 7.40 2.49
C ASP A 42 -22.42 8.69 2.66
N ASN A 43 -21.80 9.81 3.03
CA ASN A 43 -22.52 11.04 3.37
C ASN A 43 -22.86 11.96 2.19
N ILE A 44 -22.44 11.63 0.96
CA ILE A 44 -22.73 12.41 -0.25
C ILE A 44 -23.27 11.47 -1.34
N SER A 45 -24.45 11.79 -1.89
CA SER A 45 -25.27 10.93 -2.75
C SER A 45 -24.53 10.13 -3.82
N TYR A 46 -23.67 10.76 -4.63
CA TYR A 46 -22.94 10.09 -5.72
C TYR A 46 -21.71 9.31 -5.23
N TYR A 47 -21.20 9.62 -4.05
CA TYR A 47 -20.01 9.00 -3.48
C TYR A 47 -20.32 7.68 -2.77
N SER A 48 -21.55 7.49 -2.29
CA SER A 48 -22.02 6.26 -1.61
C SER A 48 -22.33 5.09 -2.55
N VAL A 49 -22.48 5.35 -3.86
CA VAL A 49 -22.70 4.32 -4.88
C VAL A 49 -21.37 3.85 -5.50
N GLY A 50 -20.31 4.62 -5.28
CA GLY A 50 -19.01 4.40 -5.87
C GLY A 50 -18.31 3.17 -5.28
N ARG A 51 -17.82 2.27 -6.14
CA ARG A 51 -17.04 1.11 -5.71
C ARG A 51 -15.63 1.20 -6.26
N ARG A 52 -14.63 1.16 -5.37
CA ARG A 52 -13.23 1.04 -5.73
C ARG A 52 -12.83 -0.43 -5.79
N MET A 53 -12.24 -0.83 -6.90
CA MET A 53 -11.67 -2.16 -7.09
C MET A 53 -10.36 -2.07 -7.85
N PHE A 54 -9.32 -2.71 -7.35
CA PHE A 54 -8.02 -2.79 -8.04
C PHE A 54 -7.31 -4.09 -7.68
N ASP A 55 -6.37 -4.49 -8.52
CA ASP A 55 -5.50 -5.62 -8.26
C ASP A 55 -4.23 -5.15 -7.53
N VAL A 56 -3.68 -6.04 -6.70
CA VAL A 56 -2.38 -5.85 -6.05
C VAL A 56 -1.46 -6.98 -6.45
N TYR A 57 -0.34 -6.61 -7.05
CA TYR A 57 0.75 -7.49 -7.43
C TYR A 57 1.95 -7.26 -6.52
N ILE A 58 2.61 -8.35 -6.13
CA ILE A 58 3.83 -8.33 -5.33
C ILE A 58 4.85 -9.23 -6.04
N GLN A 59 6.03 -8.69 -6.36
CA GLN A 59 7.04 -9.39 -7.17
C GLN A 59 6.43 -10.01 -8.46
N GLY A 60 5.55 -9.26 -9.14
CA GLY A 60 4.84 -9.69 -10.34
C GLY A 60 3.70 -10.70 -10.13
N LYS A 61 3.50 -11.24 -8.93
CA LYS A 61 2.42 -12.19 -8.62
C LYS A 61 1.15 -11.46 -8.15
N LEU A 62 -0.01 -11.83 -8.69
CA LEU A 62 -1.31 -11.32 -8.25
C LEU A 62 -1.64 -11.86 -6.85
N GLU A 63 -1.64 -10.99 -5.85
CA GLU A 63 -1.86 -11.32 -4.44
C GLU A 63 -3.24 -10.90 -3.92
N LEU A 64 -3.82 -9.85 -4.51
CA LEU A 64 -5.21 -9.44 -4.27
C LEU A 64 -5.85 -9.13 -5.62
N LYS A 65 -6.95 -9.79 -5.94
CA LYS A 65 -7.71 -9.56 -7.17
C LYS A 65 -9.01 -8.84 -6.85
N ASP A 66 -9.37 -7.85 -7.67
CA ASP A 66 -10.61 -7.08 -7.52
C ASP A 66 -10.81 -6.55 -6.09
N PHE A 67 -9.72 -6.12 -5.45
CA PHE A 67 -9.69 -5.76 -4.03
C PHE A 67 -10.57 -4.54 -3.77
N ASN A 68 -11.57 -4.71 -2.90
CA ASN A 68 -12.49 -3.67 -2.47
C ASN A 68 -12.28 -3.37 -0.99
N ILE A 69 -11.76 -2.17 -0.70
CA ILE A 69 -11.41 -1.74 0.65
C ILE A 69 -12.65 -1.60 1.53
N GLU A 70 -13.70 -0.93 1.05
CA GLU A 70 -14.95 -0.72 1.79
C GLU A 70 -15.56 -2.06 2.22
N LYS A 71 -15.59 -3.04 1.30
CA LYS A 71 -16.11 -4.37 1.59
C LYS A 71 -15.26 -5.10 2.63
N GLU A 72 -13.94 -4.99 2.55
CA GLU A 72 -13.02 -5.63 3.50
C GLU A 72 -13.09 -4.97 4.89
N ALA A 73 -13.32 -3.66 4.93
CA ALA A 73 -13.41 -2.88 6.17
C ALA A 73 -14.81 -2.89 6.82
N ASP A 74 -15.82 -3.46 6.14
CA ASP A 74 -17.24 -3.34 6.48
C ASP A 74 -17.68 -1.86 6.59
N GLY A 75 -17.22 -1.02 5.66
CA GLY A 75 -17.60 0.40 5.56
C GLY A 75 -16.45 1.34 5.16
N VAL A 76 -16.76 2.64 5.08
CA VAL A 76 -15.83 3.71 4.69
C VAL A 76 -15.08 4.30 5.89
N ASP A 77 -13.97 5.01 5.64
CA ASP A 77 -13.11 5.65 6.66
C ASP A 77 -12.63 4.69 7.78
N LYS A 78 -12.62 3.38 7.50
CA LYS A 78 -12.12 2.31 8.37
C LYS A 78 -10.79 1.78 7.82
N GLU A 79 -9.89 1.43 8.73
CA GLU A 79 -8.59 0.87 8.35
C GLU A 79 -8.71 -0.60 7.92
N VAL A 80 -7.94 -0.96 6.91
CA VAL A 80 -7.69 -2.35 6.52
C VAL A 80 -6.19 -2.55 6.43
N ILE A 81 -5.69 -3.58 7.11
CA ILE A 81 -4.27 -3.94 7.10
C ILE A 81 -4.14 -5.32 6.47
N VAL A 82 -3.58 -5.39 5.26
CA VAL A 82 -3.33 -6.66 4.58
C VAL A 82 -1.87 -7.05 4.74
N MET A 83 -1.64 -8.23 5.31
CA MET A 83 -0.31 -8.82 5.44
C MET A 83 -0.01 -9.76 4.27
N ARG A 84 1.16 -9.58 3.65
CA ARG A 84 1.66 -10.47 2.59
C ARG A 84 3.15 -10.73 2.77
N LYS A 85 3.59 -11.89 2.31
CA LYS A 85 5.01 -12.27 2.33
C LYS A 85 5.55 -12.36 0.92
N ALA A 86 6.79 -11.96 0.74
CA ALA A 86 7.49 -12.03 -0.53
C ALA A 86 8.95 -12.42 -0.33
N VAL A 87 9.52 -13.03 -1.36
CA VAL A 87 10.96 -13.32 -1.43
C VAL A 87 11.62 -12.25 -2.31
N VAL A 88 12.69 -11.66 -1.81
CA VAL A 88 13.55 -10.73 -2.54
C VAL A 88 14.81 -11.47 -2.98
N ASN A 89 15.08 -11.49 -4.29
CA ASN A 89 16.20 -12.23 -4.88
C ASN A 89 17.21 -11.32 -5.61
N ASP A 90 16.82 -10.09 -5.92
CA ASP A 90 17.58 -9.11 -6.72
C ASP A 90 17.72 -7.77 -5.98
N LYS A 91 17.67 -7.81 -4.65
CA LYS A 91 17.72 -6.63 -3.77
C LYS A 91 16.58 -5.62 -3.98
N THR A 92 15.55 -5.99 -4.73
CA THR A 92 14.39 -5.15 -5.02
C THR A 92 13.09 -5.86 -4.66
N LEU A 93 12.19 -5.14 -4.00
CA LEU A 93 10.81 -5.54 -3.78
C LEU A 93 9.88 -4.63 -4.57
N GLU A 94 9.12 -5.20 -5.49
CA GLU A 94 8.08 -4.52 -6.25
C GLU A 94 6.70 -4.78 -5.65
N ILE A 95 5.93 -3.70 -5.47
CA ILE A 95 4.50 -3.75 -5.14
C ILE A 95 3.77 -2.87 -6.15
N ARG A 96 2.84 -3.45 -6.90
CA ARG A 96 2.08 -2.74 -7.94
C ARG A 96 0.59 -2.83 -7.67
N PHE A 97 -0.05 -1.67 -7.61
CA PHE A 97 -1.49 -1.51 -7.55
C PHE A 97 -2.00 -1.14 -8.93
N GLN A 98 -3.00 -1.85 -9.45
CA GLN A 98 -3.46 -1.65 -10.82
C GLN A 98 -4.98 -1.70 -10.91
N TRP A 99 -5.55 -0.65 -11.49
CA TRP A 99 -6.95 -0.64 -11.88
C TRP A 99 -7.14 -1.44 -13.18
N THR A 100 -8.12 -2.33 -13.20
CA THR A 100 -8.34 -3.29 -14.29
C THR A 100 -9.67 -3.06 -15.02
N GLY A 101 -10.25 -1.86 -14.91
CA GLY A 101 -11.49 -1.51 -15.60
C GLY A 101 -12.77 -1.79 -14.79
N LYS A 102 -12.66 -2.20 -13.53
CA LYS A 102 -13.80 -2.57 -12.67
C LYS A 102 -14.12 -1.51 -11.63
N GLY A 103 -15.35 -1.54 -11.12
CA GLY A 103 -15.85 -0.52 -10.19
C GLY A 103 -16.37 0.72 -10.93
N THR A 104 -16.45 1.83 -10.21
CA THR A 104 -17.02 3.08 -10.72
C THR A 104 -15.97 3.89 -11.47
N THR A 105 -16.30 4.47 -12.63
CA THR A 105 -15.29 5.15 -13.49
C THR A 105 -15.48 6.66 -13.64
N ASN A 106 -16.70 7.15 -13.45
CA ASN A 106 -17.06 8.55 -13.72
C ASN A 106 -17.42 9.32 -12.45
N ASP A 107 -17.94 8.62 -11.44
CA ASP A 107 -18.26 9.20 -10.14
C ASP A 107 -17.11 8.94 -9.15
N PRO A 108 -16.89 9.84 -8.17
CA PRO A 108 -17.44 11.20 -8.08
C PRO A 108 -16.78 12.20 -9.03
N ARG A 109 -15.54 11.91 -9.48
CA ARG A 109 -14.79 12.66 -10.46
C ARG A 109 -13.98 11.69 -11.29
N ARG A 110 -13.91 11.91 -12.60
CA ARG A 110 -13.05 11.12 -13.48
C ARG A 110 -11.60 11.19 -12.97
N GLY A 111 -10.98 10.01 -12.82
CA GLY A 111 -9.61 9.88 -12.32
C GLY A 111 -9.50 9.49 -10.84
N THR A 112 -10.60 9.50 -10.07
CA THR A 112 -10.55 9.12 -8.64
C THR A 112 -10.85 7.65 -8.37
N TYR A 113 -10.94 6.81 -9.41
CA TYR A 113 -11.46 5.44 -9.32
C TYR A 113 -10.41 4.33 -9.16
N GLY A 114 -9.14 4.62 -9.42
CA GLY A 114 -8.11 3.59 -9.47
C GLY A 114 -7.62 3.13 -8.10
N SER A 115 -6.35 2.77 -7.98
CA SER A 115 -5.79 2.29 -6.71
C SER A 115 -5.65 3.40 -5.68
N ILE A 116 -5.84 3.06 -4.41
CA ILE A 116 -5.55 3.93 -3.26
C ILE A 116 -4.77 3.13 -2.21
N ILE A 117 -3.78 3.75 -1.58
CA ILE A 117 -2.98 3.15 -0.49
C ILE A 117 -2.60 4.24 0.51
N SER A 118 -2.80 3.99 1.81
CA SER A 118 -2.46 4.93 2.88
C SER A 118 -1.00 4.83 3.29
N ALA A 119 -0.50 3.60 3.47
CA ALA A 119 0.89 3.34 3.84
C ALA A 119 1.34 1.92 3.49
N ILE A 120 2.65 1.71 3.40
CA ILE A 120 3.28 0.41 3.20
C ILE A 120 4.37 0.27 4.26
N SER A 121 4.35 -0.81 5.03
CA SER A 121 5.46 -1.22 5.90
C SER A 121 6.08 -2.51 5.37
N VAL A 122 7.41 -2.62 5.45
CA VAL A 122 8.18 -3.78 5.00
C VAL A 122 9.17 -4.17 6.09
N GLU A 123 9.09 -5.42 6.55
CA GLU A 123 9.93 -5.95 7.63
C GLU A 123 10.65 -7.22 7.14
N SER A 124 11.96 -7.35 7.41
CA SER A 124 12.72 -8.55 7.06
C SER A 124 12.45 -9.67 8.07
N ASP A 125 12.21 -10.89 7.59
CA ASP A 125 11.98 -12.07 8.44
C ASP A 125 13.32 -12.66 8.98
N PHE A 126 14.44 -11.98 8.74
CA PHE A 126 15.80 -12.40 9.10
C PHE A 126 16.60 -11.24 9.71
N LYS A 127 17.66 -11.57 10.43
CA LYS A 127 18.62 -10.56 10.92
C LYS A 127 19.44 -10.05 9.74
N PRO A 128 19.43 -8.75 9.44
CA PRO A 128 20.24 -8.22 8.35
C PRO A 128 21.73 -8.51 8.64
N PRO A 129 22.53 -8.82 7.60
CA PRO A 129 23.97 -8.98 7.77
C PRO A 129 24.56 -7.73 8.42
N THR A 130 25.36 -7.90 9.47
CA THR A 130 26.09 -6.81 10.10
C THR A 130 27.11 -6.27 9.10
N GLU A 131 26.85 -5.13 8.45
CA GLU A 131 27.83 -4.55 7.52
C GLU A 131 29.12 -4.17 8.27
N SER A 132 30.24 -4.75 7.83
CA SER A 132 31.57 -4.47 8.36
C SER A 132 31.97 -3.01 8.05
N LYS A 133 31.89 -2.15 9.07
CA LYS A 133 32.62 -0.88 9.29
C LYS A 133 33.39 -0.30 8.08
N GLY A 134 32.68 0.16 7.05
CA GLY A 134 33.13 1.22 6.16
C GLY A 134 32.32 2.47 6.52
N LYS A 135 32.97 3.56 6.94
CA LYS A 135 32.30 4.79 7.38
C LYS A 135 31.46 5.39 6.24
N ILE A 136 30.20 5.02 6.17
CA ILE A 136 29.13 5.79 5.57
C ILE A 136 28.41 6.44 6.74
N TYR A 137 28.47 7.77 6.81
CA TYR A 137 27.66 8.54 7.76
C TYR A 137 26.19 8.47 7.32
N ILE A 138 25.49 7.41 7.67
CA ILE A 138 24.04 7.46 7.86
C ILE A 138 23.84 7.32 9.37
N ALA A 139 23.49 8.45 9.97
CA ALA A 139 23.25 8.54 11.39
C ALA A 139 22.10 7.60 11.80
N VAL A 140 22.34 6.92 12.92
CA VAL A 140 21.39 6.25 13.81
C VAL A 140 20.91 4.87 13.36
N GLY A 141 21.26 3.86 14.17
CA GLY A 141 20.56 2.57 14.17
C GLY A 141 19.09 2.81 14.47
N ILE A 142 18.23 2.53 13.49
CA ILE A 142 16.78 2.71 13.58
C ILE A 142 16.14 1.38 13.15
N VAL A 143 15.27 0.85 14.01
CA VAL A 143 14.18 -0.06 13.59
C VAL A 143 13.49 0.63 12.42
N LEU A 144 13.75 0.20 11.19
CA LEU A 144 13.24 0.87 10.02
C LEU A 144 11.77 0.48 9.82
N LEU A 145 10.91 0.99 10.71
CA LEU A 145 9.50 1.17 10.40
C LEU A 145 9.46 2.26 9.33
N LEU A 146 9.62 1.88 8.06
CA LEU A 146 9.39 2.78 6.94
C LEU A 146 7.89 3.07 6.87
N LEU A 147 7.40 3.95 7.76
CA LEU A 147 6.16 4.65 7.51
C LEU A 147 6.45 5.65 6.40
N PHE A 148 6.33 5.20 5.15
CA PHE A 148 6.16 6.13 4.06
C PHE A 148 4.82 6.83 4.28
N LYS A 149 4.84 7.97 4.98
CA LYS A 149 3.78 8.95 4.86
C LYS A 149 3.92 9.53 3.46
N VAL A 150 3.18 8.95 2.53
CA VAL A 150 3.19 9.39 1.15
C VAL A 150 2.26 10.60 1.10
N SER A 151 2.85 11.80 1.00
CA SER A 151 2.17 13.12 1.05
C SER A 151 2.14 13.78 -0.32
#